data_AF-B4ZIW6-F1
#
_entry.id   AF-B4ZIW6-F1
#
_cell.length_a   1.000
_cell.length_b   1.000
_cell.length_c   1.000
_cell.angle_alpha   90.00
_cell.angle_beta   90.00
_cell.angle_gamma   90.00
#
_symmetry.space_group_name_H-M   'P 1'
#
loop_
_entity.id
_entity.type
_entity.pdbx_description
1 polymer ?
#
loop_
_entity_poly.entity_id
_entity_poly.type
_entity_poly.pdbx_seq_one_letter_code
_entity_poly.pdbx_strand_id
1 'polypeptide(L)'
;VKQFYDQALQQAVVDDDANNAKAVVKTFHETLNCCGSNQLTALTTSVLKNSLCPTGTTPFNSLLKEDCHQKIDELFSGKLYLIGIAAIVVAVIM
;
A
#
# COMPACT_ATOMS: atom_id res chain seq x y z
N VAL A 1 -9.39 -7.39 1.36
CA VAL A 1 -7.97 -6.96 1.37
C VAL A 1 -7.79 -5.46 1.46
N LYS A 2 -8.58 -4.66 0.72
CA LYS A 2 -8.65 -3.19 0.84
C LYS A 2 -8.78 -2.65 2.28
N GLN A 3 -9.66 -3.24 3.08
CA GLN A 3 -9.87 -2.85 4.48
C GLN A 3 -8.62 -2.99 5.36
N PHE A 4 -7.78 -4.01 5.14
CA PHE A 4 -6.52 -4.19 5.88
C PHE A 4 -5.50 -3.09 5.54
N TYR A 5 -5.45 -2.70 4.26
CA TYR A 5 -4.61 -1.61 3.82
C TYR A 5 -5.04 -0.28 4.45
N ASP A 6 -6.34 0.03 4.45
CA ASP A 6 -6.83 1.26 5.08
C ASP A 6 -6.57 1.29 6.59
N GLN A 7 -6.74 0.15 7.27
CA GLN A 7 -6.46 0.03 8.69
C GLN A 7 -4.97 0.22 9.00
N ALA A 8 -4.08 -0.37 8.20
CA ALA A 8 -2.63 -0.20 8.34
C ALA A 8 -2.18 1.23 8.01
N LEU A 9 -2.76 1.85 6.99
CA LEU A 9 -2.52 3.24 6.61
C LEU A 9 -2.95 4.18 7.73
N GLN A 10 -4.16 4.00 8.26
CA GLN A 10 -4.68 4.82 9.35
C GLN A 10 -3.82 4.67 10.60
N GLN A 11 -3.39 3.46 10.95
CA GLN A 11 -2.50 3.24 12.08
C GLN A 11 -1.11 3.88 11.85
N ALA A 12 -0.56 3.80 10.65
CA ALA A 12 0.70 4.46 10.29
C ALA A 12 0.60 6.00 10.28
N VAL A 13 -0.59 6.56 10.02
CA VAL A 13 -0.86 8.00 10.01
C VAL A 13 -1.14 8.54 11.41
N VAL A 14 -1.99 7.86 12.19
CA VAL A 14 -2.40 8.29 13.54
C VAL A 14 -1.31 8.08 14.57
N ASP A 15 -0.56 6.99 14.45
CA ASP A 15 0.40 6.58 15.47
C ASP A 15 1.83 6.63 14.89
N ASP A 16 2.58 7.67 15.27
CA ASP A 16 3.94 7.86 14.76
C ASP A 16 4.92 6.80 15.31
N ASP A 17 4.60 6.16 16.43
CA ASP A 17 5.41 5.11 17.06
C ASP A 17 5.14 3.71 16.50
N ALA A 18 4.08 3.54 15.69
CA ALA A 18 3.71 2.28 15.04
C ALA A 18 4.62 1.96 13.83
N ASN A 19 5.92 1.77 14.08
CA ASN A 19 6.95 1.50 13.07
C ASN A 19 6.64 0.26 12.21
N ASN A 20 5.98 -0.75 12.78
CA ASN A 20 5.58 -1.96 12.05
C ASN A 20 4.53 -1.65 10.97
N ALA A 21 3.52 -0.84 11.30
CA ALA A 21 2.48 -0.44 10.34
C ALA A 21 3.06 0.44 9.23
N LYS A 22 3.96 1.36 9.59
CA LYS A 22 4.69 2.20 8.63
C LYS A 22 5.55 1.38 7.68
N ALA A 23 6.28 0.38 8.19
CA ALA A 23 7.11 -0.50 7.37
C ALA A 23 6.25 -1.28 6.35
N VAL A 24 5.14 -1.86 6.79
CA VAL A 24 4.21 -2.57 5.91
C VAL A 24 3.68 -1.64 4.82
N VAL A 25 3.09 -0.49 5.20
CA VAL A 25 2.53 0.47 4.23
C VAL A 25 3.59 0.98 3.26
N LYS A 26 4.80 1.27 3.74
CA LYS A 26 5.92 1.70 2.88
C LYS A 26 6.29 0.64 1.85
N THR A 27 6.40 -0.63 2.25
CA THR A 27 6.70 -1.72 1.29
C THR A 27 5.59 -1.89 0.26
N PHE A 28 4.33 -1.74 0.66
CA PHE A 28 3.20 -1.76 -0.28
C PHE A 28 3.30 -0.62 -1.29
N HIS A 29 3.52 0.60 -0.82
CA HIS A 29 3.68 1.78 -1.67
C HIS A 29 4.87 1.67 -2.62
N GLU A 30 6.01 1.17 -2.16
CA GLU A 30 7.23 1.00 -2.95
C GLU A 30 7.08 -0.12 -3.99
N THR A 31 6.48 -1.25 -3.62
CA THR A 31 6.25 -2.39 -4.52
C THR A 31 5.20 -2.07 -5.59
N LEU A 32 4.12 -1.40 -5.21
CA LEU A 32 3.01 -1.07 -6.11
C LEU A 32 3.20 0.29 -6.80
N ASN A 33 4.19 1.06 -6.39
CA ASN A 33 4.47 2.42 -6.84
C ASN A 33 3.25 3.36 -6.73
N CYS A 34 2.47 3.20 -5.66
CA CYS A 34 1.30 4.01 -5.31
C CYS A 34 1.45 4.65 -3.92
N CYS A 35 0.58 5.60 -3.58
CA CYS A 35 0.64 6.35 -2.32
C CYS A 35 -0.79 6.76 -1.93
N GLY A 36 -1.36 6.13 -0.89
CA GLY A 36 -2.69 6.45 -0.35
C GLY A 36 -3.88 5.71 -1.00
N SER A 37 -5.00 5.61 -0.28
CA SER A 37 -6.24 4.96 -0.77
C SER A 37 -7.08 5.83 -1.69
N ASN A 38 -7.10 7.14 -1.45
CA ASN A 38 -7.77 8.14 -2.27
C ASN A 38 -6.82 9.32 -2.53
N GLN A 39 -7.09 10.10 -3.57
CA GLN A 39 -6.37 11.35 -3.88
C GLN A 39 -6.18 12.29 -2.68
N LEU A 40 -7.17 12.36 -1.79
CA LEU A 40 -7.09 13.18 -0.57
C LEU A 40 -6.10 12.60 0.47
N THR A 41 -6.10 11.27 0.63
CA THR A 41 -5.19 10.54 1.52
C THR A 41 -3.77 10.51 0.95
N ALA A 42 -3.63 10.49 -0.38
CA ALA A 42 -2.34 10.59 -1.08
C ALA A 42 -1.68 11.95 -0.82
N LEU A 43 -2.47 13.03 -0.86
CA LEU A 43 -2.01 14.39 -0.56
C LEU A 43 -1.65 14.56 0.92
N THR A 44 -2.48 14.09 1.86
CA THR A 44 -2.16 14.20 3.29
C THR A 44 -0.94 13.33 3.65
N THR A 45 -0.81 12.13 3.08
CA THR A 45 0.35 11.26 3.35
C THR A 45 1.63 11.82 2.74
N SER A 46 1.57 12.38 1.53
CA SER A 46 2.74 12.99 0.87
C SER A 46 3.23 14.24 1.62
N VAL A 47 2.32 15.06 2.14
CA VAL A 47 2.67 16.31 2.84
C VAL A 47 3.05 16.06 4.30
N LEU A 48 2.35 15.17 5.03
CA LEU A 48 2.63 14.90 6.44
C LEU A 48 3.72 13.85 6.66
N LYS A 49 3.87 12.87 5.78
CA LYS A 49 4.75 11.72 5.97
C LYS A 49 5.45 11.34 4.67
N ASN A 50 6.29 12.25 4.17
CA ASN A 50 7.13 12.07 2.98
C ASN A 50 8.04 10.81 3.03
N SER A 51 8.16 10.15 4.19
CA SER A 51 8.87 8.88 4.38
C SER A 51 8.04 7.63 4.06
N LEU A 52 6.72 7.75 3.93
CA LEU A 52 5.79 6.64 3.66
C LEU A 52 5.50 6.44 2.18
N CYS A 53 5.81 7.41 1.32
CA CYS A 53 5.58 7.32 -0.12
C CYS A 53 6.88 7.14 -0.91
N PRO A 54 6.82 6.50 -2.10
CA PRO A 54 8.01 6.14 -2.83
C PRO A 54 8.79 7.38 -3.27
N THR A 55 10.13 7.29 -3.23
CA THR A 55 11.03 8.38 -3.60
C THR A 55 10.80 8.75 -5.07
N GLY A 56 10.03 9.82 -5.31
CA GLY A 56 9.61 10.25 -6.67
C GLY A 56 8.13 10.63 -6.80
N THR A 57 7.30 10.42 -5.76
CA THR A 57 5.92 10.94 -5.73
C THR A 57 5.92 12.44 -5.42
N THR A 58 5.87 13.27 -6.45
CA THR A 58 5.46 14.67 -6.32
C THR A 58 3.94 14.72 -6.09
N PRO A 59 3.40 15.74 -5.40
CA PRO A 59 1.96 15.89 -5.18
C PRO A 59 1.15 15.89 -6.48
N PHE A 60 1.77 16.27 -7.60
CA PHE A 60 1.20 16.21 -8.94
C PHE A 60 1.13 14.78 -9.51
N ASN A 61 2.16 13.95 -9.29
CA ASN A 61 2.16 12.55 -9.70
C ASN A 61 1.25 11.67 -8.84
N SER A 62 1.03 12.03 -7.57
CA SER A 62 0.04 11.33 -6.72
C SER A 62 -1.40 11.53 -7.18
N LEU A 63 -1.66 12.60 -7.94
CA LEU A 63 -2.98 12.93 -8.50
C LEU A 63 -3.21 12.26 -9.88
N LEU A 64 -2.11 11.92 -10.57
CA LEU A 64 -2.11 11.25 -11.87
C LEU A 64 -1.87 9.73 -11.78
N LYS A 65 -1.35 9.25 -10.64
CA LYS A 65 -1.15 7.82 -10.38
C LYS A 65 -2.45 7.18 -9.91
N GLU A 66 -2.72 5.99 -10.43
CA GLU A 66 -3.85 5.16 -9.98
C GLU A 66 -3.84 4.96 -8.47
N ASP A 67 -5.03 5.01 -7.88
CA ASP A 67 -5.25 4.76 -6.46
C ASP A 67 -4.66 3.40 -6.07
N CYS A 68 -4.02 3.34 -4.90
CA CYS A 68 -3.40 2.10 -4.41
C CYS A 68 -4.47 1.00 -4.25
N HIS A 69 -5.72 1.38 -4.00
CA HIS A 69 -6.88 0.51 -4.03
C HIS A 69 -7.12 -0.19 -5.39
N GLN A 70 -6.91 0.49 -6.52
CA GLN A 70 -7.03 -0.11 -7.85
C GLN A 70 -5.89 -1.09 -8.12
N LYS A 71 -4.66 -0.72 -7.80
CA LYS A 71 -3.49 -1.61 -7.91
C LYS A 71 -3.59 -2.85 -7.02
N ILE A 72 -4.17 -2.71 -5.83
CA ILE A 72 -4.49 -3.83 -4.95
C ILE A 72 -5.56 -4.72 -5.61
N ASP A 73 -6.65 -4.15 -6.13
CA ASP A 73 -7.68 -4.94 -6.82
C ASP A 73 -7.14 -5.64 -8.07
N GLU A 74 -6.21 -5.04 -8.80
CA GLU A 74 -5.58 -5.64 -9.97
C GLU A 74 -4.64 -6.79 -9.58
N LEU A 75 -3.83 -6.61 -8.52
CA LEU A 75 -3.01 -7.69 -7.95
C LEU A 75 -3.87 -8.86 -7.49
N PHE A 76 -4.96 -8.58 -6.76
CA PHE A 76 -5.81 -9.64 -6.22
C PHE A 76 -6.73 -10.22 -7.29
N SER A 77 -7.27 -9.47 -8.24
CA SER A 77 -8.18 -10.03 -9.26
C SER A 77 -7.45 -10.70 -10.41
N GLY A 78 -6.36 -10.11 -10.92
CA GLY A 78 -5.65 -10.61 -12.10
C GLY A 78 -4.58 -11.66 -11.77
N LYS A 79 -4.03 -11.64 -10.54
CA LYS A 79 -2.92 -12.49 -10.11
C LYS A 79 -3.22 -13.30 -8.85
N LEU A 80 -4.49 -13.45 -8.46
CA LEU A 80 -4.91 -14.34 -7.37
C LEU A 80 -4.35 -15.76 -7.52
N TYR A 81 -4.24 -16.23 -8.77
CA TYR A 81 -3.63 -17.52 -9.09
C TYR A 81 -2.17 -17.63 -8.61
N LEU A 82 -1.36 -16.58 -8.72
CA LEU A 82 0.03 -16.57 -8.24
C LEU A 82 0.11 -16.59 -6.70
N ILE A 83 -0.77 -15.86 -6.03
CA ILE A 83 -0.88 -15.84 -4.57
C ILE A 83 -1.36 -17.21 -4.07
N GLY A 84 -2.33 -17.82 -4.75
CA GLY A 84 -2.83 -19.15 -4.46
C GLY A 84 -1.77 -20.23 -4.61
N ILE A 85 -0.96 -20.20 -5.68
CA ILE A 85 0.16 -21.12 -5.86
C ILE A 85 1.17 -20.98 -4.71
N ALA A 86 1.55 -19.75 -4.36
CA ALA A 86 2.49 -19.51 -3.26
C ALA A 86 1.94 -20.06 -1.92
N ALA A 87 0.66 -19.85 -1.63
CA ALA A 87 0.02 -20.36 -0.42
C ALA A 87 -0.03 -21.90 -0.38
N ILE A 88 -0.33 -22.57 -1.51
CA ILE A 88 -0.36 -24.02 -1.60
C ILE A 88 1.03 -24.61 -1.34
N VAL A 89 2.09 -24.01 -1.88
CA VAL A 89 3.47 -24.49 -1.66
C VAL A 89 3.85 -24.44 -0.17
N VAL A 90 3.50 -23.36 0.54
CA VAL A 90 3.77 -23.27 1.99
C VAL A 90 2.98 -24.33 2.76
N ALA A 91 1.71 -24.56 2.40
CA ALA A 91 0.85 -25.54 3.06
C ALA A 91 1.29 -27.01 2.90
N VAL A 92 2.11 -27.32 1.89
CA VAL A 92 2.64 -28.68 1.66
C VAL A 92 3.97 -28.90 2.38
N ILE A 93 4.72 -27.83 2.66
CA ILE A 93 6.07 -27.91 3.24
C ILE A 93 6.04 -27.89 4.78
N MET A 94 5.11 -27.15 5.39
CA MET A 94 4.95 -27.05 6.85
C MET A 94 3.90 -28.00 7.39
#